data_AF-A0A920E056-F1
#
_entry.id   AF-A0A920E056-F1
#
_cell.length_a   1.000
_cell.length_b   1.000
_cell.length_c   1.000
_cell.angle_alpha   90.00
_cell.angle_beta   90.00
_cell.angle_gamma   90.00
#
_symmetry.space_group_name_H-M   'P 1'
#
loop_
_entity.id
_entity.type
_entity.pdbx_description
1 polymer ?
#
loop_
_entity_poly.entity_id
_entity_poly.type
_entity_poly.pdbx_seq_one_letter_code
_entity_poly.pdbx_strand_id
1 'polypeptide(L)' 'MDFSELNKSKEYISVDGNSTAKFLSKATVNGNVLNINIKEYYKELRYSKKRYQEFREVINAAAKFYESSVRIEKI' A
#
# COMPACT_ATOMS: atom_id res chain seq x y z
N MET A 1 16.48 6.76 11.79
CA MET A 1 16.29 6.02 10.53
C MET A 1 14.90 6.37 10.04
N ASP A 2 14.76 6.98 8.85
CA ASP A 2 13.46 7.35 8.29
C ASP A 2 12.91 6.18 7.46
N PHE A 3 11.69 5.77 7.77
CA PHE A 3 10.97 4.69 7.09
C PHE A 3 9.70 5.20 6.40
N SER A 4 9.59 6.52 6.20
CA SER A 4 8.46 7.17 5.55
C SER A 4 8.15 6.58 4.17
N GLU A 5 9.18 6.17 3.42
CA GLU A 5 9.04 5.53 2.11
C GLU A 5 8.29 4.19 2.15
N LEU A 6 8.28 3.49 3.28
CA LEU A 6 7.53 2.24 3.45
C LEU A 6 6.03 2.48 3.72
N ASN A 7 5.60 3.72 3.94
CA ASN A 7 4.21 4.07 4.21
C ASN A 7 3.49 4.44 2.92
N LYS A 8 2.59 3.56 2.45
CA LYS A 8 1.75 3.79 1.26
C LYS A 8 0.28 3.63 1.65
N SER A 9 -0.60 4.43 1.07
CA SER A 9 -2.05 4.32 1.31
C SER A 9 -2.82 4.74 0.06
N LYS A 10 -3.48 3.78 -0.58
CA LYS A 10 -4.36 4.00 -1.72
C LYS A 10 -5.55 3.03 -1.67
N GLU A 11 -6.70 3.52 -2.11
CA GLU A 11 -7.92 2.73 -2.19
C GLU A 11 -8.77 3.14 -3.38
N TYR A 12 -9.47 2.16 -3.95
CA TYR A 12 -10.52 2.34 -4.92
C TYR A 12 -11.86 2.12 -4.21
N ILE A 13 -12.71 3.15 -4.23
CA ILE A 13 -14.03 3.14 -3.62
C ILE A 13 -15.07 3.02 -4.73
N SER A 14 -15.88 1.96 -4.72
CA SER A 14 -16.97 1.79 -5.69
C SER A 14 -18.08 2.83 -5.48
N VAL A 15 -19.00 2.92 -6.42
CA VAL A 15 -20.08 3.94 -6.42
C VAL A 15 -21.04 3.82 -5.24
N ASP A 16 -21.12 2.64 -4.63
CA ASP A 16 -21.88 2.32 -3.42
C ASP A 16 -21.11 2.64 -2.12
N GLY A 17 -19.91 3.23 -2.22
CA GLY A 17 -19.09 3.63 -1.07
C GLY A 17 -18.21 2.53 -0.51
N ASN A 18 -18.23 1.32 -1.08
CA ASN A 18 -17.41 0.21 -0.60
C ASN A 18 -15.97 0.30 -1.10
N SER A 19 -14.99 0.03 -0.24
CA SER A 19 -13.61 -0.16 -0.70
C SER A 19 -13.48 -1.54 -1.34
N THR A 20 -13.29 -1.56 -2.66
CA THR A 20 -13.19 -2.79 -3.46
C THR A 20 -11.76 -3.11 -3.87
N ALA A 21 -10.84 -2.14 -3.87
CA ALA A 21 -9.40 -2.40 -3.89
C ALA A 21 -8.67 -1.51 -2.89
N LYS A 22 -7.63 -2.02 -2.24
CA LYS A 22 -6.83 -1.24 -1.28
C LYS A 22 -5.41 -1.76 -1.20
N PHE A 23 -4.48 -0.84 -1.07
CA PHE A 23 -3.12 -1.11 -0.60
C PHE A 23 -2.77 -0.11 0.50
N LEU A 24 -2.47 -0.64 1.68
CA LEU A 24 -2.03 0.12 2.83
C LEU A 24 -0.79 -0.56 3.42
N SER A 25 0.29 0.19 3.56
CA SER A 25 1.48 -0.24 4.29
C SER A 25 1.81 0.78 5.38
N LYS A 26 2.19 0.30 6.56
CA LYS A 26 2.61 1.14 7.68
C LYS A 26 3.82 0.53 8.37
N ALA A 27 4.91 1.29 8.41
CA ALA A 27 6.13 0.98 9.14
C ALA A 27 6.18 1.74 10.48
N THR A 28 6.47 1.03 11.56
CA THR A 28 6.68 1.60 12.90
C THR A 28 7.92 1.00 13.54
N VAL A 29 8.69 1.82 14.27
CA VAL A 29 9.88 1.39 14.99
C VAL A 29 9.56 1.36 16.48
N ASN A 30 9.67 0.18 17.09
CA ASN A 30 9.46 -0.03 18.51
C ASN A 30 10.76 -0.58 19.12
N GLY A 31 11.60 0.28 19.68
CA GLY A 31 12.93 -0.11 20.16
C GLY A 31 13.83 -0.60 19.03
N ASN A 32 14.25 -1.86 19.09
CA ASN A 32 15.06 -2.53 18.07
C ASN A 32 14.24 -3.31 17.02
N VAL A 33 12.90 -3.20 17.05
CA VAL A 33 12.02 -3.91 16.12
C VAL A 33 11.41 -2.94 15.13
N LEU A 34 11.65 -3.17 13.84
CA LEU A 34 10.90 -2.56 12.74
C LEU A 34 9.68 -3.44 12.43
N ASN A 35 8.49 -2.91 12.70
CA ASN A 35 7.22 -3.57 12.39
C ASN A 35 6.66 -2.97 11.10
N ILE A 36 6.34 -3.83 10.12
CA ILE A 36 5.71 -3.42 8.86
C ILE A 36 4.38 -4.17 8.74
N ASN A 37 3.27 -3.43 8.74
CA ASN A 37 1.94 -3.98 8.53
C ASN A 37 1.45 -3.64 7.13
N ILE A 38 0.99 -4.66 6.39
CA ILE A 38 0.45 -4.51 5.04
C ILE A 38 -0.99 -5.01 5.02
N LYS A 39 -1.88 -4.24 4.42
CA LYS A 39 -3.27 -4.61 4.12
C LYS A 39 -3.53 -4.39 2.64
N GLU A 40 -3.73 -5.50 1.93
CA GLU A 40 -3.96 -5.52 0.50
C GLU A 40 -5.15 -6.43 0.16
N TYR A 41 -6.04 -5.95 -0.70
CA TYR A 41 -7.12 -6.75 -1.25
C TYR A 41 -7.67 -6.17 -2.55
N TYR A 42 -8.26 -7.06 -3.36
CA TYR A 42 -8.98 -6.77 -4.60
C TYR A 42 -10.24 -7.64 -4.63
N LYS A 43 -11.40 -7.03 -4.40
CA LYS A 43 -12.68 -7.73 -4.17
C LYS A 43 -13.52 -7.91 -5.44
N GLU A 44 -13.17 -7.22 -6.51
CA GLU A 44 -13.91 -7.25 -7.77
C GLU A 44 -13.04 -7.75 -8.91
N LEU A 45 -13.65 -8.50 -9.84
CA LEU A 45 -13.00 -8.93 -11.08
C LEU A 45 -13.02 -7.84 -12.17
N ARG A 46 -13.91 -6.85 -12.03
CA ARG A 46 -14.16 -5.83 -13.05
C ARG A 46 -14.23 -4.46 -12.39
N TYR A 47 -13.42 -3.53 -12.89
CA TYR A 47 -13.42 -2.14 -12.46
C TYR A 47 -13.88 -1.22 -13.61
N SER A 48 -14.36 -0.04 -13.27
CA SER A 48 -14.83 0.92 -14.27
C SER A 48 -13.66 1.42 -15.12
N LYS A 49 -13.75 1.24 -16.45
CA LYS A 49 -12.74 1.76 -17.38
C LYS A 49 -12.53 3.27 -17.24
N LYS A 50 -13.60 4.04 -17.00
CA LYS A 50 -13.52 5.50 -16.80
C LYS A 50 -12.72 5.89 -15.56
N ARG A 51 -12.64 4.99 -14.57
CA ARG A 51 -11.94 5.17 -13.28
C ARG A 51 -10.67 4.33 -13.19
N TYR A 52 -10.15 3.88 -14.33
CA TYR A 52 -8.95 3.04 -14.39
C TYR A 52 -7.76 3.67 -13.66
N GLN A 53 -7.61 4.99 -13.73
CA GLN A 53 -6.52 5.70 -13.06
C GLN A 53 -6.53 5.48 -11.54
N GLU A 54 -7.69 5.48 -10.91
CA GLU A 54 -7.81 5.23 -9.46
C GLU A 54 -7.38 3.81 -9.09
N PHE A 55 -7.81 2.81 -9.88
CA PHE A 55 -7.38 1.43 -9.68
C PHE A 55 -5.87 1.28 -9.90
N ARG A 56 -5.34 1.90 -10.96
CA ARG A 56 -3.91 1.91 -11.29
C ARG A 56 -3.09 2.51 -10.15
N GLU A 57 -3.58 3.53 -9.46
CA GLU A 57 -2.88 4.10 -8.30
C GLU A 57 -2.74 3.11 -7.14
N VAL A 58 -3.74 2.24 -6.91
CA VAL A 58 -3.65 1.16 -5.91
C VAL A 58 -2.55 0.17 -6.30
N ILE A 59 -2.54 -0.29 -7.56
CA ILE A 59 -1.51 -1.23 -8.07
C ILE A 59 -0.11 -0.61 -8.01
N ASN A 60 0.02 0.65 -8.42
CA ASN A 60 1.30 1.35 -8.38
C ASN A 60 1.80 1.57 -6.94
N ALA A 61 0.89 1.78 -5.98
CA ALA A 61 1.28 1.89 -4.57
C ALA A 61 1.86 0.57 -4.04
N ALA A 62 1.25 -0.57 -4.41
CA ALA A 62 1.76 -1.89 -4.09
C ALA A 62 3.13 -2.15 -4.73
N ALA A 63 3.24 -1.91 -6.05
CA ALA A 63 4.49 -2.10 -6.79
C ALA A 63 5.65 -1.26 -6.19
N LYS A 64 5.43 0.02 -5.92
CA LYS A 64 6.43 0.89 -5.30
C LYS A 64 6.88 0.40 -3.92
N PHE A 65 5.96 -0.15 -3.13
CA PHE A 65 6.32 -0.72 -1.85
C PHE A 65 7.19 -1.98 -2.04
N TYR A 66 6.84 -2.85 -2.98
CA TYR A 66 7.61 -4.07 -3.25
C TYR A 66 8.98 -3.82 -3.88
N GLU A 67 9.16 -2.69 -4.56
CA GLU A 67 10.46 -2.22 -5.06
C GLU A 67 11.31 -1.56 -3.96
N SER A 68 10.75 -1.31 -2.78
CA SER A 68 11.48 -0.70 -1.67
C SER A 68 12.39 -1.71 -0.97
N SER A 69 13.54 -1.24 -0.46
CA SER A 69 14.51 -2.06 0.27
C SER A 69 14.85 -1.43 1.62
N VAL A 70 15.06 -2.26 2.64
CA VAL A 70 15.52 -1.84 3.96
C VAL A 70 16.93 -2.37 4.21
N ARG A 71 17.84 -1.49 4.61
CA ARG A 71 19.20 -1.85 5.05
C ARG A 71 19.26 -1.78 6.58
N ILE A 72 19.58 -2.90 7.22
CA ILE A 72 19.74 -3.00 8.67
C ILE A 72 21.23 -3.24 8.94
N GLU A 73 21.84 -2.37 9.72
CA GLU A 73 23.26 -2.45 10.07
C GLU A 73 23.45 -2.37 11.57
N LYS A 74 24.47 -3.08 12.07
CA LYS A 74 24.95 -2.90 13.43
C LYS A 74 25.76 -1.59 13.47
N ILE A 75 25.37 -0.67 14.34
CA ILE A 75 26.15 0.53 14.66
C ILE A 75 27.37 0.10 15.49
#